data_AF-A0A2A9CED7-F1
#
_entry.id   AF-A0A2A9CED7-F1
#
_cell.length_a   1.000
_cell.length_b   1.000
_cell.length_c   1.000
_cell.angle_alpha   90.00
_cell.angle_beta   90.00
_cell.angle_gamma   90.00
#
_symmetry.space_group_name_H-M   'P 1'
#
loop_
_entity.id
_entity.type
_entity.pdbx_description
1 polymer ?
#
loop_
_entity_poly.entity_id
_entity_poly.type
_entity_poly.pdbx_seq_one_letter_code
_entity_poly.pdbx_strand_id
1 'polypeptide(L)' 'MIQSNTPTYTSIEDASRDVLEVISKFVGVNTFFIAKNDKTDVDIISSFNRDEMVLESGFETLYRDSY' A
#
# COMPACT_ATOMS: atom_id res chain seq x y z
N MET A 1 8.35 30.67 -8.07
CA MET A 1 7.73 29.46 -8.64
C MET A 1 8.14 28.29 -7.78
N ILE A 2 7.22 27.66 -7.05
CA ILE A 2 7.54 26.44 -6.31
C ILE A 2 7.58 25.33 -7.35
N GLN A 3 8.77 24.80 -7.64
CA GLN A 3 8.86 23.58 -8.44
C GLN A 3 8.23 22.47 -7.61
N SER A 4 7.04 22.02 -8.02
CA SER A 4 6.50 20.75 -7.54
C SER A 4 7.42 19.66 -8.09
N ASN A 5 8.39 19.25 -7.28
CA ASN A 5 9.24 18.10 -7.58
C ASN A 5 8.39 16.85 -7.33
N THR A 6 7.40 16.61 -8.18
CA THR A 6 6.56 15.42 -8.11
C THR A 6 7.49 14.23 -8.33
N PRO A 7 7.59 13.29 -7.38
CA PRO A 7 8.45 12.13 -7.57
C PRO A 7 7.99 11.38 -8.82
N THR A 8 8.91 11.15 -9.75
CA THR A 8 8.64 10.31 -10.91
C THR A 8 8.78 8.86 -10.46
N TYR A 9 7.65 8.20 -10.18
CA TYR A 9 7.63 6.79 -9.84
C TYR A 9 7.70 5.92 -11.10
N THR A 10 8.57 4.91 -11.08
CA THR A 10 8.74 3.94 -12.16
C THR A 10 7.71 2.81 -12.14
N SER A 11 7.11 2.58 -10.97
CA SER A 11 6.14 1.51 -10.72
C SER A 11 5.16 1.91 -9.61
N ILE A 12 4.02 1.23 -9.51
CA ILE A 12 3.06 1.48 -8.43
C ILE A 12 3.60 0.99 -7.09
N GLU A 13 4.46 -0.03 -7.12
CA GLU A 13 5.19 -0.61 -6.01
C GLU A 13 6.12 0.44 -5.39
N ASP A 14 6.89 1.16 -6.21
CA ASP A 14 7.77 2.24 -5.74
C ASP A 14 6.97 3.38 -5.11
N ALA A 15 5.87 3.78 -5.75
CA ALA A 15 4.99 4.81 -5.19
C ALA A 15 4.36 4.36 -3.87
N SER A 16 3.95 3.10 -3.79
CA SER A 16 3.30 2.53 -2.62
C SER A 16 4.22 2.52 -1.40
N ARG A 17 5.50 2.20 -1.60
CA ARG A 17 6.51 2.17 -0.52
C ARG A 17 6.71 3.56 0.10
N ASP A 18 6.85 4.60 -0.72
CA ASP A 18 7.07 5.96 -0.24
C ASP A 18 5.85 6.51 0.51
N VAL A 19 4.65 6.30 -0.03
CA VAL A 19 3.39 6.67 0.65
C VAL A 19 3.30 5.95 1.99
N LEU A 20 3.64 4.66 2.01
CA LEU A 20 3.52 3.82 3.18
C LEU A 20 4.51 4.22 4.28
N GLU A 21 5.74 4.55 3.90
CA GLU A 21 6.75 5.11 4.80
C GLU A 21 6.28 6.43 5.42
N VAL A 22 5.72 7.35 4.62
CA VAL A 22 5.23 8.65 5.10
C VAL A 22 4.08 8.45 6.07
N ILE A 23 3.04 7.69 5.69
CA ILE A 23 1.84 7.49 6.51
C ILE A 23 2.17 6.78 7.83
N SER A 24 3.09 5.81 7.83
CA SER A 24 3.47 5.05 9.03
C SER A 24 3.98 5.93 10.18
N LYS A 25 4.56 7.10 9.86
CA LYS A 25 5.09 8.08 10.81
C LYS A 25 4.02 8.93 11.48
N PHE A 26 2.84 9.06 10.87
CA PHE A 26 1.76 9.95 11.33
C PHE A 26 0.54 9.19 11.83
N VAL A 27 0.33 7.96 11.37
CA VAL A 27 -0.89 7.20 11.67
C VAL A 27 -0.59 6.11 12.69
N GLY A 28 -1.29 6.17 13.83
CA GLY A 28 -1.21 5.18 14.89
C GLY A 28 -2.00 3.89 14.61
N VAL A 29 -1.73 3.21 13.49
CA VAL A 29 -2.38 1.93 13.14
C VAL A 29 -1.39 0.76 13.21
N ASN A 30 -1.92 -0.43 13.53
CA ASN A 30 -1.11 -1.65 13.60
C ASN A 30 -0.75 -2.16 12.20
N THR A 31 -1.71 -2.08 11.27
CA THR A 31 -1.54 -2.55 9.89
C THR A 31 -2.18 -1.58 8.92
N PHE A 32 -1.52 -1.34 7.80
CA PHE A 32 -2.11 -0.70 6.63
C PHE A 32 -1.51 -1.30 5.36
N PHE A 33 -2.28 -1.35 4.29
CA PHE A 33 -1.81 -1.89 3.02
C PHE A 33 -2.37 -1.08 1.85
N ILE A 34 -1.69 -1.19 0.71
CA ILE A 34 -2.14 -0.68 -0.58
C ILE A 34 -2.49 -1.90 -1.42
N ALA A 35 -3.71 -1.90 -1.96
CA ALA A 35 -4.21 -2.96 -2.80
C ALA A 35 -4.51 -2.43 -4.20
N LYS A 36 -4.15 -3.20 -5.22
CA LYS A 36 -4.67 -3.01 -6.57
C LYS A 36 -5.94 -3.84 -6.69
N ASN A 37 -7.00 -3.22 -7.18
CA ASN A 37 -8.29 -3.88 -7.36
C ASN A 37 -8.79 -3.58 -8.78
N ASP A 38 -8.98 -4.64 -9.57
CA ASP A 38 -9.47 -4.53 -10.95
C ASP A 38 -10.94 -5.00 -11.11
N LYS A 39 -11.64 -5.16 -9.98
CA LYS A 39 -13.00 -5.70 -9.81
C LYS A 39 -13.12 -7.21 -10.02
N THR A 40 -12.02 -7.90 -10.32
CA THR A 40 -11.94 -9.37 -10.35
C THR A 40 -11.10 -9.85 -9.19
N ASP A 41 -9.88 -9.32 -9.10
CA ASP A 41 -8.88 -9.70 -8.14
C ASP A 41 -8.48 -8.49 -7.27
N VAL A 42 -8.03 -8.80 -6.06
CA VAL A 42 -7.45 -7.85 -5.13
C VAL A 42 -6.05 -8.32 -4.77
N ASP A 43 -5.06 -7.56 -5.23
CA ASP A 43 -3.66 -7.85 -5.01
C ASP A 43 -3.10 -6.86 -3.99
N ILE A 44 -2.63 -7.38 -2.85
CA ILE A 44 -1.96 -6.58 -1.84
C ILE A 44 -0.52 -6.31 -2.29
N ILE A 45 -0.31 -5.15 -2.92
CA ILE A 45 1.00 -4.79 -3.48
C ILE A 45 2.02 -4.35 -2.43
N SER A 46 1.56 -3.82 -1.30
CA SER A 46 2.43 -3.37 -0.22
C SER A 46 1.69 -3.33 1.11
N SER A 47 2.36 -3.72 2.18
CA SER A 47 1.81 -3.73 3.54
C SER A 47 2.81 -3.19 4.56
N PHE A 48 2.29 -2.46 5.53
CA PHE A 48 2.95 -2.03 6.74
C PHE A 48 2.33 -2.79 7.90
N ASN A 49 3.16 -3.41 8.72
CA ASN A 49 2.78 -4.03 9.98
C ASN A 49 3.74 -3.51 11.05
N ARG A 50 3.22 -2.91 12.12
CA ARG A 50 4.06 -2.27 13.14
C ARG A 50 4.67 -3.30 14.09
N ASP A 51 3.82 -4.07 14.76
CA ASP A 51 4.22 -4.96 15.85
C ASP A 51 4.00 -6.44 15.50
N GLU A 52 2.87 -6.74 14.84
CA GLU A 52 2.51 -8.10 14.40
C GLU A 52 2.18 -8.13 12.92
N MET A 53 2.62 -9.18 12.24
CA MET A 53 2.31 -9.41 10.82
C MET A 53 0.86 -9.87 10.70
N VAL A 54 -0.04 -8.94 10.41
CA VAL A 54 -1.48 -9.23 10.22
C VAL A 54 -1.80 -9.56 8.77
N LEU A 55 -1.07 -8.94 7.83
CA LEU A 55 -1.25 -9.16 6.39
C LEU A 55 0.09 -9.18 5.67
N GLU A 56 0.32 -10.20 4.83
CA GLU A 56 1.53 -10.31 4.03
C GLU A 56 1.40 -9.55 2.70
N SER A 57 2.49 -8.93 2.24
CA SER A 57 2.57 -8.39 0.87
C SER A 57 2.56 -9.54 -0.14
N GLY A 58 1.85 -9.37 -1.25
CA GLY A 58 1.62 -10.44 -2.22
C GLY A 58 0.45 -11.37 -1.88
N PHE A 59 -0.33 -11.06 -0.83
CA PHE A 59 -1.61 -11.72 -0.61
C PHE A 59 -2.58 -11.36 -1.75
N GLU A 60 -3.18 -12.38 -2.34
CA GLU A 60 -4.18 -12.25 -3.40
C GLU A 60 -5.50 -12.86 -2.92
N THR A 61 -6.61 -12.17 -3.17
CA THR A 61 -7.96 -12.69 -2.92
C THR A 61 -8.91 -12.24 -4.01
N LEU A 62 -10.02 -12.96 -4.15
CA LEU A 62 -11.08 -12.56 -5.08
C LEU A 62 -11.77 -11.30 -4.57
N TYR A 63 -12.17 -10.42 -5.47
CA TYR A 63 -12.87 -9.17 -5.12
C TYR A 63 -14.13 -9.40 -4.29
N ARG A 64 -14.86 -10.48 -4.55
CA ARG A 64 -16.06 -10.84 -3.78
C ARG A 64 -15.77 -11.15 -2.31
N ASP A 65 -14.55 -11.54 -1.99
CA ASP A 65 -14.10 -11.99 -0.68
C ASP A 65 -13.28 -10.89 0.03
N SER A 66 -13.18 -9.68 -0.54
CA SER A 66 -12.38 -8.56 -0.02
C SER A 66 -13.16 -7.57 0.87
N TYR A 67 -14.20 -8.02 1.57
CA TYR A 67 -15.10 -7.21 2.42
C TYR A 67 -14.92 -7.48 3.91
#